data_AF-A0A8T7JB41-F1
#
_entry.id   AF-A0A8T7JB41-F1
#
_cell.length_a   1.000
_cell.length_b   1.000
_cell.length_c   1.000
_cell.angle_alpha   90.00
_cell.angle_beta   90.00
_cell.angle_gamma   90.00
#
_symmetry.space_group_name_H-M   'P 1'
#
loop_
_entity.id
_entity.type
_entity.pdbx_description
1 polymer ?
#
loop_
_entity_poly.entity_id
_entity_poly.type
_entity_poly.pdbx_seq_one_letter_code
_entity_poly.pdbx_strand_id
1 'polypeptide(L)'
;MTAIAIHKDRQGFTLIELMVVIAIIGILATYAMPKYQSYIAKARLTNVLSVSHSYMKEKALYFGQDASWGTPADLQRDQTQLASSFDFVDSVQLLTLKDMQVVTTGSNRLLLQYRLKNLPGVEGRVDMKFSLRPNQNTGANMNFKCYVHKPASAPLTPSSIPDGCELYDF
;
A
#
# COMPACT_ATOMS: atom_id res chain seq x y z
N MET A 1 -0.58 71.81 13.78
CA MET A 1 0.26 71.36 12.65
C MET A 1 1.23 70.31 13.15
N THR A 2 0.84 69.04 13.14
CA THR A 2 1.76 67.93 13.37
C THR A 2 1.56 66.95 12.23
N ALA A 3 2.42 67.06 11.22
CA ALA A 3 2.48 66.12 10.12
C ALA A 3 3.14 64.83 10.64
N ILE A 4 2.41 63.73 10.60
CA ILE A 4 2.98 62.39 10.81
C ILE A 4 3.70 62.04 9.51
N ALA A 5 5.03 62.13 9.51
CA ALA A 5 5.86 61.67 8.40
C ALA A 5 5.89 60.14 8.42
N ILE A 6 5.23 59.50 7.44
CA ILE A 6 5.36 58.06 7.21
C ILE A 6 6.71 57.82 6.51
N HIS A 7 7.66 57.25 7.25
CA HIS A 7 8.91 56.76 6.68
C HIS A 7 8.60 55.65 5.67
N LYS A 8 8.71 55.95 4.38
CA LYS A 8 8.40 55.01 3.30
C LYS A 8 9.63 54.20 2.94
N ASP A 9 10.07 53.33 3.85
CA ASP A 9 10.92 52.19 3.49
C ASP A 9 10.03 51.04 3.02
N ARG A 10 9.45 51.20 1.82
CA ARG A 10 8.82 50.08 1.11
C ARG A 10 9.87 49.53 0.15
N GLN A 11 10.85 48.81 0.69
CA GLN A 11 11.72 47.93 -0.10
C GLN A 11 10.84 46.78 -0.62
N GLY A 12 10.28 46.96 -1.81
CA GLY A 12 9.55 45.91 -2.51
C GLY A 12 10.53 44.88 -3.07
N PHE A 13 10.13 43.60 -3.06
CA PHE A 13 10.85 42.54 -3.77
C PHE A 13 11.05 42.95 -5.24
N THR A 14 12.28 42.80 -5.73
CA THR A 14 12.58 43.10 -7.12
C THR A 14 12.03 41.97 -8.01
N LEU A 15 11.59 42.32 -9.22
CA LEU A 15 11.11 41.33 -10.20
C LEU A 15 12.23 40.34 -10.59
N ILE A 16 13.48 40.80 -10.53
CA ILE A 16 14.65 39.97 -10.79
C ILE A 16 14.93 38.96 -9.67
N GLU A 17 14.76 39.35 -8.39
CA GLU A 17 14.87 38.40 -7.27
C GLU A 17 13.84 37.27 -7.42
N LEU A 18 12.60 37.62 -7.77
CA LEU A 18 11.56 36.63 -7.96
C LEU A 18 11.86 35.69 -9.14
N MET A 19 12.41 36.20 -10.24
CA MET A 19 12.77 35.37 -11.39
C MET A 19 13.87 34.36 -11.07
N VAL A 20 14.88 34.75 -10.29
CA VAL A 20 15.94 33.83 -9.86
C VAL A 20 15.37 32.75 -8.93
N VAL A 21 14.47 33.11 -8.02
CA VAL A 21 13.82 32.14 -7.13
C VAL A 21 13.01 31.11 -7.94
N ILE A 22 12.22 31.55 -8.92
CA ILE A 22 11.43 30.65 -9.78
C ILE A 22 12.36 29.73 -10.59
N ALA A 23 13.48 30.25 -11.09
CA ALA A 23 14.46 29.44 -11.82
C ALA A 23 15.06 28.33 -10.94
N ILE A 24 15.42 28.62 -9.68
CA ILE A 24 15.95 27.62 -8.74
C ILE A 24 14.88 26.59 -8.37
N ILE A 25 13.65 27.02 -8.08
CA ILE A 25 12.53 26.11 -7.77
C ILE A 25 12.27 25.16 -8.95
N GLY A 26 12.35 25.66 -10.19
CA GLY A 26 12.18 24.84 -11.39
C GLY A 26 13.17 23.68 -11.46
N ILE A 27 14.46 23.92 -11.22
CA ILE A 27 15.51 22.89 -11.23
C ILE A 27 15.26 21.86 -10.12
N LEU A 28 14.96 22.32 -8.90
CA LEU A 28 14.72 21.44 -7.75
C LEU A 28 13.47 20.57 -7.96
N ALA A 29 12.41 21.12 -8.57
CA ALA A 29 11.16 20.41 -8.79
C ALA A 29 11.33 19.19 -9.72
N THR A 30 12.11 19.33 -10.81
CA THR A 30 12.37 18.23 -11.74
C THR A 30 13.07 17.05 -11.07
N TYR A 31 14.01 17.32 -10.16
CA TYR A 31 14.69 16.26 -9.41
C TYR A 31 13.80 15.63 -8.32
N ALA A 32 12.97 16.44 -7.64
CA ALA A 32 12.15 16.00 -6.52
C ALA A 32 10.92 15.18 -6.94
N MET A 33 10.31 15.47 -8.10
CA MET A 33 9.05 14.86 -8.53
C MET A 33 9.06 13.32 -8.59
N PRO A 34 10.01 12.63 -9.26
CA PRO A 34 10.00 11.17 -9.32
C PRO A 34 10.16 10.52 -7.94
N LYS A 35 10.96 11.14 -7.07
CA LYS A 35 11.16 10.67 -5.69
C LYS A 35 9.88 10.82 -4.86
N TYR A 36 9.17 11.94 -5.01
CA TYR A 36 7.91 12.20 -4.32
C TYR A 36 6.80 11.23 -4.75
N GLN A 37 6.71 10.91 -6.05
CA GLN A 37 5.77 9.91 -6.56
C GLN A 37 5.98 8.53 -5.92
N SER A 38 7.23 8.08 -5.81
CA SER A 38 7.57 6.81 -5.15
C SER A 38 7.17 6.78 -3.67
N TYR A 39 7.27 7.92 -2.97
CA TYR A 39 6.82 8.04 -1.58
C TYR A 39 5.30 7.92 -1.44
N ILE A 40 4.54 8.57 -2.33
CA ILE A 40 3.07 8.44 -2.36
C ILE A 40 2.67 6.99 -2.69
N ALA A 41 3.37 6.34 -3.62
CA ALA A 41 3.14 4.93 -3.92
C ALA A 41 3.36 4.04 -2.68
N LYS A 42 4.47 4.22 -1.95
CA LYS A 42 4.72 3.53 -0.67
C LYS A 42 3.58 3.77 0.31
N ALA A 43 3.17 5.03 0.51
CA ALA A 43 2.10 5.37 1.43
C ALA A 43 0.78 4.65 1.11
N ARG A 44 0.41 4.59 -0.18
CA ARG A 44 -0.77 3.84 -0.64
C ARG A 44 -0.65 2.34 -0.38
N LEU A 45 0.52 1.74 -0.66
CA LEU A 45 0.77 0.32 -0.39
C LEU A 45 0.76 0.02 1.12
N THR A 46 1.31 0.91 1.96
CA THR A 46 1.27 0.81 3.42
C THR A 46 -0.16 0.88 3.94
N ASN A 47 -1.03 1.70 3.34
CA ASN A 47 -2.44 1.74 3.71
C ASN A 47 -3.14 0.39 3.43
N VAL A 48 -2.87 -0.23 2.28
CA VAL A 48 -3.37 -1.58 1.96
C VAL A 48 -2.84 -2.60 2.96
N LEU A 49 -1.53 -2.58 3.24
CA LEU A 49 -0.92 -3.43 4.25
C LEU A 49 -1.59 -3.28 5.62
N SER A 50 -1.85 -2.05 6.07
CA SER A 50 -2.45 -1.78 7.38
C SER A 50 -3.86 -2.37 7.49
N VAL A 51 -4.72 -2.14 6.51
CA VAL A 51 -6.09 -2.70 6.52
C VAL A 51 -6.06 -4.22 6.39
N SER A 52 -5.21 -4.73 5.51
CA SER A 52 -5.04 -6.18 5.32
C SER A 52 -4.55 -6.85 6.59
N HIS A 53 -3.65 -6.21 7.34
CA HIS A 53 -3.13 -6.74 8.59
C HIS A 53 -4.21 -6.78 9.67
N SER A 54 -5.04 -5.74 9.80
CA SER A 54 -6.20 -5.74 10.70
C SER A 54 -7.20 -6.85 10.36
N TYR A 55 -7.51 -7.02 9.08
CA TYR A 55 -8.38 -8.09 8.60
C TYR A 55 -7.80 -9.48 8.88
N MET A 56 -6.51 -9.69 8.59
CA MET A 56 -5.83 -10.97 8.86
C MET A 56 -5.76 -11.28 10.35
N LYS A 57 -5.62 -10.27 11.21
CA LYS A 57 -5.67 -10.43 12.66
C LYS A 57 -7.04 -10.92 13.13
N GLU A 58 -8.12 -10.35 12.58
CA GLU A 58 -9.47 -10.82 12.87
C GLU A 58 -9.67 -12.28 12.43
N LYS A 59 -9.23 -12.62 11.20
CA LYS A 59 -9.31 -14.00 10.69
C LYS A 59 -8.44 -14.98 11.46
N ALA A 60 -7.31 -14.55 12.01
CA ALA A 60 -6.52 -15.36 12.92
C ALA A 60 -7.29 -15.74 14.20
N LEU A 61 -8.04 -14.79 14.78
CA LEU A 61 -8.87 -15.05 15.96
C LEU A 61 -10.04 -15.99 15.63
N TYR A 62 -10.70 -15.77 14.49
CA TYR A 62 -11.77 -16.64 14.00
C TYR A 62 -11.27 -18.08 13.77
N PHE A 63 -10.10 -18.20 13.14
CA PHE A 63 -9.45 -19.50 12.92
C PHE A 63 -9.13 -20.25 14.21
N GLY A 64 -8.71 -19.53 15.25
CA GLY A 64 -8.45 -20.11 16.56
C GLY A 64 -9.70 -20.71 17.24
N GLN A 65 -10.90 -20.26 16.86
CA GLN A 65 -12.16 -20.77 17.40
C GLN A 65 -12.72 -21.93 16.56
N ASP A 66 -12.79 -21.74 15.23
CA ASP A 66 -13.55 -22.64 14.34
C ASP A 66 -12.66 -23.53 13.45
N ALA A 67 -11.32 -23.42 13.54
CA ALA A 67 -10.35 -24.06 12.64
C ALA A 67 -10.66 -23.84 11.13
N SER A 68 -11.38 -22.76 10.85
CA SER A 68 -11.94 -22.36 9.57
C SER A 68 -11.65 -20.88 9.32
N TRP A 69 -11.66 -20.46 8.07
CA TRP A 69 -11.48 -19.04 7.70
C TRP A 69 -12.81 -18.30 7.50
N GLY A 70 -13.93 -19.05 7.55
CA GLY A 70 -15.27 -18.57 7.26
C GLY A 70 -15.89 -19.41 6.13
N THR A 71 -17.19 -19.24 5.89
CA THR A 71 -17.82 -19.84 4.71
C THR A 71 -17.47 -19.04 3.45
N PRO A 72 -17.62 -19.62 2.25
CA PRO A 72 -17.42 -18.86 1.00
C PRO A 72 -18.27 -17.59 0.92
N ALA A 73 -19.47 -17.58 1.52
CA ALA A 73 -20.34 -16.41 1.56
C ALA A 73 -19.76 -15.29 2.43
N ASP A 74 -19.20 -15.61 3.60
CA ASP A 74 -18.57 -14.63 4.50
C ASP A 74 -17.36 -13.99 3.83
N LEU A 75 -16.52 -14.83 3.22
CA LEU A 75 -15.34 -14.43 2.47
C LEU A 75 -15.66 -13.50 1.29
N GLN A 76 -16.78 -13.74 0.60
CA GLN A 76 -17.25 -12.87 -0.47
C GLN A 76 -17.74 -11.50 0.04
N ARG A 77 -18.37 -11.45 1.22
CA ARG A 77 -18.79 -10.19 1.85
C ARG A 77 -17.57 -9.37 2.27
N ASP A 78 -16.59 -10.02 2.88
CA ASP A 78 -15.32 -9.40 3.27
C ASP A 78 -14.60 -8.79 2.06
N GLN A 79 -14.51 -9.55 0.95
CA GLN A 79 -13.92 -9.07 -0.30
C GLN A 79 -14.58 -7.77 -0.79
N THR A 80 -15.90 -7.67 -0.67
CA THR A 80 -16.66 -6.49 -1.10
C THR A 80 -16.37 -5.29 -0.19
N GLN A 81 -16.30 -5.50 1.12
CA GLN A 81 -15.97 -4.46 2.10
C GLN A 81 -14.54 -3.95 1.94
N LEU A 82 -13.58 -4.87 1.76
CA LEU A 82 -12.16 -4.53 1.55
C LEU A 82 -11.94 -3.79 0.22
N ALA A 83 -12.67 -4.15 -0.84
CA ALA A 83 -12.59 -3.44 -2.12
C ALA A 83 -13.12 -2.01 -2.01
N SER A 84 -14.19 -1.79 -1.25
CA SER A 84 -14.78 -0.46 -1.05
C SER A 84 -13.94 0.46 -0.16
N SER A 85 -12.91 -0.07 0.51
CA SER A 85 -12.06 0.69 1.43
C SER A 85 -10.97 1.51 0.73
N PHE A 86 -10.77 1.33 -0.59
CA PHE A 86 -9.66 1.93 -1.32
C PHE A 86 -10.00 2.34 -2.76
N ASP A 87 -9.77 3.61 -3.10
CA ASP A 87 -10.04 4.14 -4.45
C ASP A 87 -9.04 3.71 -5.54
N PHE A 88 -7.85 3.22 -5.14
CA PHE A 88 -6.77 2.82 -6.06
C PHE A 88 -6.66 1.31 -6.23
N VAL A 89 -7.52 0.54 -5.55
CA VAL A 89 -7.63 -0.91 -5.71
C VAL A 89 -8.61 -1.18 -6.85
N ASP A 90 -8.17 -1.94 -7.84
CA ASP A 90 -8.98 -2.36 -8.98
C ASP A 90 -9.85 -3.57 -8.62
N SER A 91 -9.26 -4.52 -7.90
CA SER A 91 -9.96 -5.71 -7.42
C SER A 91 -9.28 -6.29 -6.19
N VAL A 92 -10.09 -6.86 -5.30
CA VAL A 92 -9.65 -7.71 -4.19
C VAL A 92 -10.09 -9.13 -4.53
N GLN A 93 -9.26 -10.13 -4.26
CA GLN A 93 -9.61 -11.54 -4.36
C GLN A 93 -9.20 -12.27 -3.10
N LEU A 94 -10.14 -12.98 -2.47
CA LEU A 94 -9.88 -13.81 -1.31
C LEU A 94 -9.88 -15.28 -1.74
N LEU A 95 -8.75 -15.96 -1.52
CA LEU A 95 -8.54 -17.36 -1.90
C LEU A 95 -8.27 -18.17 -0.64
N THR A 96 -9.05 -19.22 -0.39
CA THR A 96 -8.65 -20.23 0.59
C THR A 96 -8.01 -21.40 -0.16
N LEU A 97 -6.88 -21.92 0.33
CA LEU A 97 -6.30 -23.13 -0.25
C LEU A 97 -7.02 -24.42 0.19
N LYS A 98 -8.15 -24.32 0.92
CA LYS A 98 -8.99 -25.48 1.28
C LYS A 98 -9.84 -25.98 0.12
N ASP A 99 -10.14 -25.13 -0.85
CA ASP A 99 -10.87 -25.51 -2.08
C ASP A 99 -9.96 -26.10 -3.16
N MET A 100 -8.64 -26.11 -2.92
CA MET A 100 -7.67 -26.88 -3.70
C MET A 100 -7.21 -28.04 -2.81
N GLN A 101 -7.98 -29.13 -2.78
CA GLN A 101 -7.61 -30.29 -1.99
C GLN A 101 -6.23 -30.82 -2.42
N VAL A 102 -5.28 -30.83 -1.49
CA VAL A 102 -4.41 -31.99 -1.31
C VAL A 102 -4.65 -32.48 0.11
N VAL A 103 -5.51 -33.49 0.19
CA VAL A 103 -5.58 -34.43 1.29
C VAL A 103 -4.15 -34.92 1.56
N THR A 104 -3.71 -34.83 2.81
CA THR A 104 -2.38 -35.23 3.36
C THR A 104 -1.20 -34.24 3.25
N THR A 105 -1.34 -33.01 3.78
CA THR A 105 -0.35 -32.33 4.67
C THR A 105 -0.73 -30.85 4.90
N GLY A 106 -1.40 -30.57 6.02
CA GLY A 106 -1.27 -29.32 6.81
C GLY A 106 -1.48 -27.91 6.19
N SER A 107 -1.78 -27.71 4.90
CA SER A 107 -1.68 -26.37 4.30
C SER A 107 -2.97 -25.54 4.37
N ASN A 108 -3.47 -25.29 5.58
CA ASN A 108 -4.65 -24.45 5.81
C ASN A 108 -4.32 -22.95 5.75
N ARG A 109 -4.21 -22.38 4.54
CA ARG A 109 -3.85 -20.96 4.32
C ARG A 109 -5.04 -20.10 3.86
N LEU A 110 -5.16 -18.90 4.41
CA LEU A 110 -5.91 -17.79 3.83
C LEU A 110 -4.99 -16.92 2.96
N LEU A 111 -5.41 -16.65 1.73
CA LEU A 111 -4.75 -15.76 0.79
C LEU A 111 -5.66 -14.58 0.46
N LEU A 112 -5.12 -13.38 0.48
CA LEU A 112 -5.80 -12.16 0.09
C LEU A 112 -4.95 -11.45 -0.95
N GLN A 113 -5.49 -11.23 -2.13
CA GLN A 113 -4.80 -10.60 -3.25
C GLN A 113 -5.47 -9.29 -3.61
N TYR A 114 -4.68 -8.24 -3.74
CA TYR A 114 -5.10 -6.94 -4.24
C TYR A 114 -4.46 -6.71 -5.59
N ARG A 115 -5.25 -6.23 -6.53
CA ARG A 115 -4.79 -5.66 -7.78
C ARG A 115 -4.89 -4.15 -7.67
N LEU A 116 -3.78 -3.47 -7.80
CA LEU A 116 -3.68 -2.02 -7.67
C LEU A 116 -3.48 -1.38 -9.04
N LYS A 117 -4.14 -0.24 -9.24
CA LYS A 117 -4.01 0.61 -10.41
C LYS A 117 -3.67 2.04 -10.00
N ASN A 118 -3.24 2.85 -10.96
CA ASN A 118 -3.04 4.29 -10.78
C ASN A 118 -2.06 4.64 -9.64
N LEU A 119 -0.99 3.86 -9.45
CA LEU A 119 0.06 4.16 -8.47
C LEU A 119 1.01 5.22 -9.05
N PRO A 120 1.26 6.34 -8.34
CA PRO A 120 2.13 7.40 -8.84
C PRO A 120 3.56 6.90 -9.06
N GLY A 121 4.15 7.19 -10.22
CA GLY A 121 5.52 6.76 -10.54
C GLY A 121 5.66 5.26 -10.84
N VAL A 122 4.55 4.53 -10.99
CA VAL A 122 4.54 3.12 -11.40
C VAL A 122 3.71 2.98 -12.66
N GLU A 123 4.33 2.52 -13.74
CA GLU A 123 3.65 2.24 -14.99
C GLU A 123 3.12 0.79 -14.98
N GLY A 124 1.80 0.64 -15.05
CA GLY A 124 1.12 -0.65 -15.06
C GLY A 124 0.40 -0.98 -13.75
N ARG A 125 0.24 -2.28 -13.49
CA ARG A 125 -0.51 -2.80 -12.34
C ARG A 125 0.45 -3.42 -11.34
N VAL A 126 0.16 -3.24 -10.05
CA VAL A 126 0.91 -3.88 -8.96
C VAL A 126 -0.03 -4.86 -8.29
N ASP A 127 0.45 -6.05 -7.96
CA ASP A 127 -0.31 -7.01 -7.17
C ASP A 127 0.30 -7.14 -5.77
N MET A 128 -0.53 -7.03 -4.74
CA MET A 128 -0.14 -7.37 -3.36
C MET A 128 -0.83 -8.67 -2.96
N LYS A 129 -0.09 -9.56 -2.29
CA LYS A 129 -0.61 -10.83 -1.77
C LYS A 129 -0.29 -10.96 -0.29
N PHE A 130 -1.31 -11.21 0.51
CA PHE A 130 -1.19 -11.49 1.93
C PHE A 130 -1.52 -12.94 2.19
N SER A 131 -0.73 -13.58 3.04
CA SER A 131 -0.77 -15.02 3.31
C SER A 131 -0.78 -15.22 4.81
N LEU A 132 -1.83 -15.87 5.33
CA LEU A 132 -1.96 -16.23 6.74
C LEU A 132 -2.02 -17.75 6.89
N ARG A 133 -1.08 -18.33 7.64
CA ARG A 133 -0.95 -19.77 7.85
C ARG A 133 -0.77 -20.12 9.33
N PRO A 134 -1.46 -21.13 9.88
CA PRO A 134 -1.12 -21.69 11.18
C PRO A 134 0.23 -22.37 11.12
N ASN A 135 1.00 -22.21 12.19
CA ASN A 135 2.16 -23.05 12.43
C ASN A 135 1.68 -24.47 12.77
N GLN A 136 2.19 -25.47 12.04
CA GLN A 136 1.78 -26.88 12.11
C GLN A 136 1.93 -27.49 13.52
N ASN A 137 2.71 -26.87 14.42
CA ASN A 137 3.10 -27.48 15.70
C ASN A 137 2.22 -27.10 16.90
N THR A 138 1.33 -26.12 16.78
CA THR A 138 0.51 -25.68 17.93
C THR A 138 -0.84 -25.07 17.55
N GLY A 139 -1.09 -24.71 16.29
CA GLY A 139 -2.31 -23.99 15.89
C GLY A 139 -2.49 -22.58 16.50
N ALA A 140 -1.74 -22.27 17.57
CA ALA A 140 -1.80 -21.03 18.33
C ALA A 140 -1.04 -19.86 17.67
N ASN A 141 0.02 -20.18 16.92
CA ASN A 141 0.86 -19.16 16.28
C ASN A 141 0.57 -19.06 14.79
N MET A 142 0.27 -17.83 14.34
CA MET A 142 -0.05 -17.52 12.96
C MET A 142 1.16 -16.92 12.25
N ASN A 143 1.48 -17.41 11.06
CA ASN A 143 2.50 -16.86 10.18
C ASN A 143 1.85 -15.94 9.15
N PHE A 144 2.08 -14.64 9.29
CA PHE A 144 1.66 -13.61 8.33
C PHE A 144 2.81 -13.29 7.38
N LYS A 145 2.53 -13.32 6.08
CA LYS A 145 3.46 -12.95 5.02
C LYS A 145 2.80 -11.99 4.04
N CYS A 146 3.48 -10.92 3.69
CA CYS A 146 3.11 -9.98 2.64
C CYS A 146 4.07 -10.14 1.46
N TYR A 147 3.53 -10.23 0.25
CA TYR A 147 4.29 -10.26 -0.99
C TYR A 147 3.81 -9.14 -1.91
N VAL A 148 4.75 -8.46 -2.57
CA VAL A 148 4.46 -7.47 -3.61
C VAL A 148 5.05 -7.97 -4.92
N HIS A 149 4.20 -8.03 -5.95
CA HIS A 149 4.63 -8.38 -7.30
C HIS A 149 5.08 -7.12 -8.03
N LYS A 150 6.28 -7.21 -8.63
CA LYS A 150 6.86 -6.13 -9.43
C LYS A 150 6.32 -6.21 -10.87
N PRO A 151 5.69 -5.15 -11.40
CA PRO A 151 5.29 -5.14 -12.80
C PRO A 151 6.51 -5.19 -13.73
N ALA A 152 6.38 -5.92 -14.84
CA ALA A 152 7.44 -6.04 -15.86
C ALA A 152 7.83 -4.69 -16.51
N SER A 153 6.94 -3.70 -16.49
CA SER A 153 7.10 -2.40 -17.18
C SER A 153 7.68 -1.28 -16.32
N ALA A 154 7.72 -1.40 -15.00
CA ALA A 154 8.22 -0.33 -14.13
C ALA A 154 8.92 -0.90 -12.90
N PRO A 155 10.21 -0.62 -12.70
CA PRO A 155 10.87 -1.09 -11.51
C PRO A 155 10.34 -0.33 -10.30
N LEU A 156 9.50 -0.98 -9.49
CA LEU A 156 9.32 -0.59 -8.09
C LEU A 156 10.71 -0.46 -7.49
N THR A 157 11.05 0.76 -7.06
CA THR A 157 12.29 0.98 -6.32
C THR A 157 12.15 0.30 -4.96
N PRO A 158 13.23 -0.23 -4.36
CA PRO A 158 13.15 -0.86 -3.05
C PRO A 158 12.53 0.04 -1.97
N SER A 159 12.65 1.36 -2.13
CA SER A 159 12.07 2.37 -1.26
C SER A 159 10.55 2.53 -1.40
N SER A 160 9.92 2.02 -2.45
CA SER A 160 8.46 2.09 -2.64
C SER A 160 7.70 0.97 -1.92
N ILE A 161 8.41 -0.05 -1.41
CA ILE A 161 7.81 -1.23 -0.80
C ILE A 161 7.62 -0.99 0.70
N PRO A 162 6.44 -1.31 1.27
CA PRO A 162 6.21 -1.27 2.71
C PRO A 162 7.13 -2.23 3.48
N ASP A 163 7.55 -1.81 4.66
CA ASP A 163 8.40 -2.62 5.51
C ASP A 163 7.62 -3.88 5.97
N GLY A 164 8.25 -5.05 5.90
CA GLY A 164 7.60 -6.35 6.20
C GLY A 164 6.91 -7.03 5.00
N CYS A 165 6.95 -6.42 3.81
CA CYS A 165 6.58 -7.07 2.57
C CYS A 165 7.83 -7.54 1.80
N GLU A 166 7.76 -8.75 1.24
CA GLU A 166 8.82 -9.34 0.42
C GLU A 166 8.49 -9.17 -1.07
N LEU A 167 9.50 -8.99 -1.91
CA LEU A 167 9.33 -9.05 -3.36
C LEU A 167 9.21 -10.51 -3.79
N TYR A 168 8.29 -10.77 -4.71
CA TYR A 168 8.20 -12.06 -5.39
C TYR A 168 8.09 -11.85 -6.89
N ASP A 169 9.08 -12.37 -7.61
CA ASP A 169 9.10 -12.46 -9.07
C ASP A 169 8.58 -13.85 -9.48
N PHE A 170 7.78 -13.91 -10.55
CA PHE A 170 7.28 -15.18 -11.10
C PHE A 170 8.31 -15.82 -12.03
#